data_AF-A0A7G1I446-F1
#
_entry.id   AF-A0A7G1I446-F1
#
_cell.length_a   1.000
_cell.length_b   1.000
_cell.length_c   1.000
_cell.angle_alpha   90.00
_cell.angle_beta   90.00
_cell.angle_gamma   90.00
#
_symmetry.space_group_name_H-M   'P 1'
#
loop_
_entity.id
_entity.type
_entity.pdbx_description
1 polymer ?
#
loop_
_entity_poly.entity_id
_entity_poly.type
_entity_poly.pdbx_seq_one_letter_code
_entity_poly.pdbx_strand_id
1 'polypeptide(L)' 'MFNVGFGNQGGLNLGHANVGGFNLGGGNVGDHNVGGANVGDANVGVGNVGGHNVGGGNVGDLNVGAAMWGMRTGVG' A
#
# COMPACT_ATOMS: atom_id res chain seq x y z
N MET A 1 -9.70 16.52 10.52
CA MET A 1 -9.28 15.28 9.84
C MET A 1 -9.50 14.12 10.80
N PHE A 2 -10.44 13.22 10.52
CA PHE A 2 -10.88 12.15 11.42
C PHE A 2 -10.31 10.80 10.97
N ASN A 3 -9.86 9.96 11.90
CA ASN A 3 -9.40 8.60 11.63
C ASN A 3 -10.32 7.61 12.35
N VAL A 4 -10.52 6.43 11.76
CA VAL A 4 -11.24 5.32 12.38
C VAL A 4 -10.27 4.16 12.59
N GLY A 5 -10.14 3.72 13.85
CA GLY A 5 -9.23 2.65 14.28
C GLY A 5 -7.97 3.18 14.98
N PHE A 6 -6.98 2.32 15.21
CA PHE A 6 -5.90 2.57 16.19
C PHE A 6 -4.56 2.92 15.55
N GLY A 7 -3.81 3.82 16.18
CA GLY A 7 -2.42 4.11 15.80
C GLY A 7 -2.25 4.84 14.46
N ASN A 8 -3.30 5.51 13.96
CA ASN A 8 -3.21 6.31 12.74
C ASN A 8 -2.63 7.70 13.05
N GLN A 9 -1.67 8.15 12.25
CA GLN A 9 -1.09 9.49 12.28
C GLN A 9 -1.41 10.21 10.97
N GLY A 10 -2.02 11.39 11.05
CA GLY A 10 -2.57 12.11 9.88
C GLY A 10 -4.10 12.09 9.88
N GLY A 11 -4.75 11.92 8.74
CA GLY A 11 -6.21 12.10 8.64
C GLY A 11 -6.93 11.31 7.56
N LEU A 12 -8.20 10.99 7.81
CA LEU A 12 -9.07 10.25 6.88
C LEU A 12 -8.59 8.82 6.63
N ASN A 13 -7.93 8.22 7.62
CA ASN A 13 -7.54 6.82 7.58
C ASN A 13 -8.63 5.93 8.21
N LEU A 14 -8.95 4.80 7.57
CA LEU A 14 -9.83 3.76 8.08
C LEU A 14 -9.04 2.46 8.25
N GLY A 15 -8.74 2.09 9.50
CA GLY A 15 -7.98 0.90 9.86
C GLY A 15 -6.93 1.22 10.92
N HIS A 16 -5.72 0.67 10.80
CA HIS A 16 -4.72 0.75 11.88
C HIS A 16 -3.30 1.06 11.38
N ALA A 17 -2.52 1.72 12.23
CA ALA A 17 -1.09 1.97 12.02
C ALA A 17 -0.75 2.68 10.69
N ASN A 18 -1.64 3.54 10.16
CA ASN A 18 -1.35 4.32 8.96
C ASN A 18 -0.68 5.65 9.29
N VAL A 19 0.31 6.05 8.50
CA VAL A 19 0.97 7.36 8.58
C VAL A 19 0.75 8.10 7.25
N GLY A 20 0.02 9.21 7.30
CA GLY A 20 -0.44 9.94 6.11
C GLY A 20 -1.95 10.10 6.11
N GLY A 21 -2.58 10.13 4.94
CA GLY A 21 -4.00 10.35 4.81
C GLY A 21 -4.70 9.51 3.75
N PHE A 22 -6.02 9.39 3.89
CA PHE A 22 -6.87 8.66 2.94
C PHE A 22 -6.50 7.18 2.76
N ASN A 23 -5.92 6.53 3.77
CA ASN A 23 -5.59 5.11 3.69
C ASN A 23 -6.74 4.23 4.19
N LEU A 24 -7.01 3.13 3.49
CA LEU A 24 -7.94 2.08 3.89
C LEU A 24 -7.18 0.78 4.18
N GLY A 25 -7.16 0.35 5.44
CA GLY A 25 -6.50 -0.86 5.90
C GLY A 25 -5.37 -0.59 6.89
N GLY A 26 -4.24 -1.29 6.78
CA GLY A 26 -3.28 -1.46 7.87
C GLY A 26 -1.82 -1.19 7.50
N GLY A 27 -1.12 -0.37 8.29
CA GLY A 27 0.34 -0.24 8.19
C GLY A 27 0.83 0.47 6.93
N ASN A 28 0.06 1.40 6.37
CA ASN A 28 0.49 2.17 5.20
C ASN A 28 1.27 3.43 5.61
N VAL A 29 2.28 3.81 4.84
CA VAL A 29 3.04 5.06 4.98
C VAL A 29 2.95 5.83 3.67
N GLY A 30 2.32 7.01 3.69
CA GLY A 30 1.94 7.79 2.50
C GLY A 30 0.41 7.94 2.42
N ASP A 31 -0.08 8.34 1.25
CA ASP A 31 -1.46 8.74 1.05
C ASP A 31 -2.22 7.85 0.05
N HIS A 32 -3.54 7.75 0.21
CA HIS A 32 -4.44 7.09 -0.75
C HIS A 32 -4.18 5.59 -0.99
N ASN A 33 -3.62 4.87 -0.01
CA ASN A 33 -3.41 3.43 -0.14
C ASN A 33 -4.63 2.62 0.28
N VAL A 34 -4.94 1.55 -0.44
CA VAL A 34 -5.99 0.58 -0.11
C VAL A 34 -5.35 -0.79 0.08
N GLY A 35 -5.48 -1.38 1.27
CA GLY A 35 -4.86 -2.65 1.65
C GLY A 35 -3.88 -2.45 2.80
N GLY A 36 -2.66 -2.97 2.72
CA GLY A 36 -1.74 -2.86 3.84
C GLY A 36 -0.26 -2.99 3.54
N ALA A 37 0.55 -2.51 4.48
CA ALA A 37 2.01 -2.50 4.38
C ALA A 37 2.54 -1.80 3.11
N ASN A 38 1.83 -0.80 2.57
CA ASN A 38 2.31 -0.03 1.43
C ASN A 38 3.15 1.17 1.89
N VAL A 39 4.20 1.50 1.16
CA VAL A 39 5.05 2.69 1.38
C VAL A 39 5.08 3.53 0.10
N GLY A 40 4.51 4.72 0.15
CA GLY A 40 4.26 5.60 -1.00
C GLY A 40 2.77 5.86 -1.19
N ASP A 41 2.37 6.29 -2.39
CA ASP A 41 1.04 6.86 -2.61
C ASP A 41 0.20 6.07 -3.64
N ALA A 42 -1.12 6.07 -3.46
CA ALA A 42 -2.08 5.53 -4.43
C ALA A 42 -1.87 4.04 -4.78
N ASN A 43 -1.42 3.21 -3.83
CA ASN A 43 -1.29 1.77 -4.05
C ASN A 43 -2.57 1.02 -3.66
N VAL A 44 -2.92 -0.03 -4.42
CA VAL A 44 -4.02 -0.93 -4.13
C VAL A 44 -3.49 -2.36 -3.99
N GLY A 45 -3.53 -2.89 -2.76
CA GLY A 45 -3.11 -4.23 -2.39
C GLY A 45 -2.11 -4.22 -1.23
N VAL A 46 -1.11 -5.11 -1.25
CA VAL A 46 -0.28 -5.38 -0.07
C VAL A 46 1.21 -5.33 -0.36
N GLY A 47 1.96 -4.61 0.48
CA GLY A 47 3.43 -4.66 0.45
C GLY A 47 4.06 -3.96 -0.74
N ASN A 48 3.43 -2.93 -1.32
CA ASN A 48 4.01 -2.16 -2.42
C ASN A 48 4.89 -1.02 -1.91
N VAL A 49 6.00 -0.73 -2.61
CA VAL A 49 6.90 0.39 -2.35
C VAL A 49 7.00 1.25 -3.61
N GLY A 50 6.58 2.51 -3.54
CA GLY A 50 6.42 3.41 -4.67
C GLY A 50 4.97 3.85 -4.82
N GLY A 51 4.58 4.28 -6.02
CA GLY A 51 3.28 4.89 -6.27
C GLY A 51 2.45 4.23 -7.36
N HIS A 52 1.13 4.29 -7.23
CA HIS A 52 0.19 3.85 -8.27
C HIS A 52 0.31 2.36 -8.66
N ASN A 53 0.67 1.50 -7.70
CA ASN A 53 0.74 0.06 -7.95
C ASN A 53 -0.58 -0.64 -7.62
N VAL A 54 -0.93 -1.66 -8.40
CA VAL A 54 -2.09 -2.53 -8.14
C VAL A 54 -1.63 -3.98 -8.04
N GLY A 55 -1.89 -4.63 -6.91
CA GLY A 55 -1.43 -5.98 -6.59
C GLY A 55 -0.53 -5.97 -5.36
N GLY A 56 0.55 -6.76 -5.33
CA GLY A 56 1.34 -6.87 -4.11
C GLY A 56 2.82 -7.15 -4.28
N GLY A 57 3.64 -6.61 -3.37
CA GLY A 57 5.08 -6.74 -3.39
C GLY A 57 5.80 -5.88 -4.44
N ASN A 58 5.11 -5.00 -5.17
CA ASN A 58 5.73 -4.22 -6.25
C ASN A 58 6.73 -3.19 -5.70
N VAL A 59 7.79 -2.92 -6.46
CA VAL A 59 8.76 -1.85 -6.16
C VAL A 59 8.87 -0.94 -7.39
N GLY A 60 8.75 0.36 -7.18
CA GLY A 60 8.65 1.37 -8.24
C GLY A 60 7.20 1.81 -8.46
N ASP A 61 6.94 2.45 -9.60
CA ASP A 61 5.65 3.07 -9.87
C ASP A 61 4.91 2.38 -11.02
N LEU A 62 3.58 2.50 -11.03
CA LEU A 62 2.70 2.09 -12.13
C LEU A 62 2.75 0.59 -12.47
N ASN A 63 3.04 -0.27 -11.49
CA ASN A 63 3.02 -1.72 -11.70
C ASN A 63 1.61 -2.29 -11.49
N VAL A 64 1.25 -3.29 -12.28
CA VAL A 64 0.04 -4.07 -12.10
C VAL A 64 0.42 -5.55 -12.04
N GLY A 65 0.09 -6.20 -10.93
CA GLY A 65 0.41 -7.60 -10.67
C GLY A 65 1.03 -7.81 -9.29
N ALA A 66 1.43 -9.04 -9.01
CA ALA A 66 2.22 -9.34 -7.83
C ALA A 66 3.70 -9.36 -8.22
N ALA A 67 4.57 -8.75 -7.42
CA ALA A 67 5.99 -9.04 -7.52
C ALA A 67 6.18 -10.52 -7.26
N MET A 68 6.67 -11.20 -8.29
CA MET A 68 7.17 -12.57 -8.25
C MET A 68 8.47 -12.62 -7.44
N TRP A 69 8.47 -12.19 -6.18
CA TRP A 69 9.57 -12.46 -5.27
C TRP A 69 9.43 -13.91 -4.78
N GLY A 70 9.74 -14.87 -5.67
CA GLY A 70 9.84 -16.29 -5.31
C GLY A 70 9.48 -17.34 -6.36
N MET A 71 8.85 -17.00 -7.49
CA MET A 71 8.62 -17.97 -8.58
C MET A 71 9.16 -17.45 -9.89
N ARG A 72 10.33 -17.99 -10.27
CA ARG A 72 10.83 -17.99 -11.63
C ARG A 72 9.77 -18.60 -12.55
N THR A 73 8.99 -17.77 -13.24
CA THR A 73 8.58 -18.12 -14.60
C THR A 73 9.63 -17.52 -15.52
N GLY A 74 10.72 -18.27 -15.67
CA GLY A 74 11.52 -18.12 -16.87
C GLY A 74 10.58 -18.48 -18.02
N VAL A 75 10.23 -17.48 -18.82
CA VAL A 75 9.80 -17.76 -20.18
C VAL A 75 11.06 -18.25 -20.89
N GLY A 76 11.14 -19.57 -21.06
CA GLY A 76 11.92 -20.18 -22.14
C GLY A 76 11.14 -20.10 -23.44
#